data_AF-E1VKJ4-F1
#
_entry.id   AF-E1VKJ4-F1
#
_cell.length_a   1.000
_cell.length_b   1.000
_cell.length_c   1.000
_cell.angle_alpha   90.00
_cell.angle_beta   90.00
_cell.angle_gamma   90.00
#
_symmetry.space_group_name_H-M   'P 1'
#
loop_
_entity.id
_entity.type
_entity.pdbx_description
1 polymer ?
#
loop_
_entity_poly.entity_id
_entity_poly.type
_entity_poly.pdbx_seq_one_letter_code
_entity_poly.pdbx_strand_id
1 'polypeptide(L)'
;MSLQPPGGIKMKKRSRGGTQQQTAENTPLIGMLWLRNPLDWHPIDRLILLASLVMLATVVFSIALAGTIALAPQYLALPVAWTLLGLYGLHIILLASYIWLAWKRRRRENDWPAFENIVIAGFVINIMLSSYLTGTYFTHGLLFFFVGVNIASALTWVTKILVAYWTVLVTLITFATIDFSGAFKHAPLLSRSVYQPDGSPVIGWLFIEVTVAAIHYSVLYLCMLVIRRWAERENLYREMSNVDGLTRLINRRCFIERAKNELARAKRLSSNTPKSLAA
;
A
#
# COMPACT_ATOMS: atom_id res chain seq x y z
N MET A 1 -80.53 12.28 -37.85
CA MET A 1 -80.27 10.83 -38.02
C MET A 1 -79.25 10.41 -36.97
N SER A 2 -79.74 9.83 -35.88
CA SER A 2 -78.97 9.31 -34.75
C SER A 2 -78.32 8.00 -35.13
N LEU A 3 -77.09 7.74 -34.67
CA LEU A 3 -76.58 6.39 -34.41
C LEU A 3 -75.46 6.50 -33.35
N GLN A 4 -75.82 6.23 -32.10
CA GLN A 4 -74.89 5.78 -31.05
C GLN A 4 -74.42 4.35 -31.38
N PRO A 5 -73.19 3.98 -30.98
CA PRO A 5 -72.91 2.60 -30.60
C PRO A 5 -72.63 2.45 -29.10
N PRO A 6 -72.87 1.25 -28.54
CA PRO A 6 -73.17 1.06 -27.13
C PRO A 6 -71.98 0.55 -26.30
N GLY A 7 -72.16 0.63 -24.98
CA GLY A 7 -71.89 -0.50 -24.09
C GLY A 7 -70.43 -0.74 -23.72
N GLY A 8 -70.04 -0.19 -22.58
CA GLY A 8 -68.72 -0.37 -21.98
C GLY A 8 -68.40 -1.82 -21.58
N ILE A 9 -67.13 -2.16 -21.74
CA ILE A 9 -66.48 -3.27 -21.05
C ILE A 9 -65.48 -2.66 -20.06
N LYS A 10 -65.83 -2.68 -18.77
CA LYS A 10 -64.91 -2.33 -17.67
C LYS A 10 -63.80 -3.37 -17.60
N MET A 11 -62.65 -3.08 -18.23
CA MET A 11 -61.42 -3.81 -17.89
C MET A 11 -60.92 -3.34 -16.51
N LYS A 12 -60.98 -4.27 -15.57
CA LYS A 12 -60.41 -4.19 -14.22
C LYS A 12 -58.90 -3.98 -14.34
N LYS A 13 -58.46 -2.72 -14.20
CA LYS A 13 -57.05 -2.30 -14.17
C LYS A 13 -56.38 -2.97 -12.96
N ARG A 14 -55.65 -4.06 -13.21
CA ARG A 14 -54.84 -4.76 -12.19
C ARG A 14 -53.78 -3.77 -11.68
N SER A 15 -53.81 -3.56 -10.37
CA SER A 15 -52.86 -2.78 -9.58
C SER A 15 -51.41 -3.07 -10.01
N ARG A 16 -50.76 -2.07 -10.63
CA ARG A 16 -49.31 -1.91 -10.61
C ARG A 16 -49.03 -0.82 -9.58
N GLY A 17 -48.75 -1.24 -8.34
CA GLY A 17 -48.07 -0.39 -7.38
C GLY A 17 -46.69 -0.02 -7.91
N GLY A 18 -46.32 1.25 -7.74
CA GLY A 18 -45.00 1.74 -8.09
C GLY A 18 -45.01 3.03 -8.90
N THR A 19 -45.66 4.08 -8.40
CA THR A 19 -45.28 5.45 -8.75
C THR A 19 -44.85 6.12 -7.46
N GLN A 20 -43.54 6.26 -7.27
CA GLN A 20 -42.96 7.41 -6.61
C GLN A 20 -41.50 7.52 -7.06
N GLN A 21 -41.34 8.33 -8.10
CA GLN A 21 -40.09 8.95 -8.44
C GLN A 21 -40.01 10.23 -7.59
N GLN A 22 -38.91 10.35 -6.85
CA GLN A 22 -38.32 11.59 -6.33
C GLN A 22 -39.11 12.44 -5.31
N THR A 23 -38.65 12.40 -4.06
CA THR A 23 -38.34 13.63 -3.31
C THR A 23 -37.20 13.38 -2.33
N ALA A 24 -36.31 14.36 -2.27
CA ALA A 24 -35.02 14.38 -1.60
C ALA A 24 -35.05 13.99 -0.12
N GLU A 25 -34.12 13.13 0.28
CA GLU A 25 -33.39 13.35 1.53
C GLU A 25 -32.03 13.92 1.16
N ASN A 26 -31.92 15.24 1.28
CA ASN A 26 -30.69 16.01 1.19
C ASN A 26 -29.80 15.66 2.39
N THR A 27 -29.14 14.51 2.36
CA THR A 27 -27.91 14.31 3.11
C THR A 27 -26.79 14.89 2.25
N PRO A 28 -25.90 15.77 2.76
CA PRO A 28 -24.88 16.39 1.93
C PRO A 28 -23.91 15.32 1.39
N LEU A 29 -24.15 14.92 0.14
CA LEU A 29 -23.32 14.06 -0.71
C LEU A 29 -21.97 14.71 -1.09
N ILE A 30 -21.36 15.44 -0.16
CA ILE A 30 -20.05 16.09 -0.30
C ILE A 30 -18.99 15.37 0.56
N GLY A 31 -19.40 14.54 1.53
CA GLY A 31 -18.47 13.83 2.43
C GLY A 31 -17.99 12.45 1.99
N MET A 32 -18.64 11.80 1.00
CA MET A 32 -18.48 10.35 0.76
C MET A 32 -17.80 9.99 -0.57
N LEU A 33 -17.61 10.95 -1.49
CA LEU A 33 -16.86 10.75 -2.74
C LEU A 33 -15.33 10.69 -2.52
N TRP A 34 -14.83 11.14 -1.36
CA TRP A 34 -13.41 11.13 -1.02
C TRP A 34 -12.91 9.77 -0.48
N LEU A 35 -13.83 8.87 -0.11
CA LEU A 35 -13.56 7.54 0.46
C LEU A 35 -13.67 6.41 -0.58
N ARG A 36 -13.50 6.72 -1.87
CA ARG A 36 -13.29 5.67 -2.87
C ARG A 36 -11.98 4.96 -2.54
N ASN A 37 -11.95 3.63 -2.62
CA ASN A 37 -10.77 2.82 -2.32
C ASN A 37 -9.49 3.40 -2.99
N PRO A 38 -8.42 3.73 -2.25
CA PRO A 38 -7.23 4.38 -2.79
C PRO A 38 -6.55 3.62 -3.92
N LEU A 39 -6.72 2.29 -3.93
CA LEU A 39 -6.23 1.41 -5.01
C LEU A 39 -6.86 1.73 -6.38
N ASP A 40 -8.09 2.22 -6.40
CA ASP A 40 -8.85 2.53 -7.61
C ASP A 40 -8.69 4.00 -8.07
N TRP A 41 -7.80 4.75 -7.42
CA TRP A 41 -7.52 6.14 -7.77
C TRP A 41 -6.65 6.27 -9.02
N HIS A 42 -6.66 7.46 -9.61
CA HIS A 42 -5.78 7.81 -10.72
C HIS A 42 -4.31 7.63 -10.29
N PRO A 43 -3.38 7.16 -11.15
CA PRO A 43 -1.99 6.95 -10.77
C PRO A 43 -1.34 8.13 -10.04
N ILE A 44 -1.54 9.36 -10.51
CA ILE A 44 -1.01 10.56 -9.85
C ILE A 44 -1.56 10.79 -8.43
N ASP A 45 -2.82 10.43 -8.17
CA ASP A 45 -3.44 10.57 -6.84
C ASP A 45 -2.88 9.55 -5.84
N ARG A 46 -2.58 8.34 -6.31
CA ARG A 46 -1.90 7.31 -5.52
C ARG A 46 -0.49 7.74 -5.15
N LEU A 47 0.22 8.39 -6.08
CA LEU A 47 1.56 8.93 -5.84
C LEU A 47 1.52 10.11 -4.86
N ILE A 48 0.53 11.00 -4.95
CA ILE A 48 0.33 12.08 -3.98
C ILE A 48 0.09 11.50 -2.58
N LEU A 49 -0.76 10.47 -2.47
CA LEU A 49 -0.99 9.76 -1.20
C LEU A 49 0.30 9.14 -0.67
N LEU A 50 1.05 8.41 -1.50
CA LEU A 50 2.33 7.81 -1.12
C LEU A 50 3.33 8.87 -0.63
N ALA A 51 3.49 9.96 -1.38
CA ALA A 51 4.37 11.06 -1.00
C ALA A 51 3.92 11.73 0.31
N SER A 52 2.61 11.89 0.52
CA SER A 52 2.08 12.45 1.77
C SER A 52 2.36 11.54 2.98
N LEU A 53 2.29 10.22 2.82
CA LEU A 53 2.63 9.26 3.87
C LEU A 53 4.13 9.28 4.20
N VAL A 54 5.00 9.35 3.17
CA VAL A 54 6.45 9.50 3.35
C VAL A 54 6.80 10.82 4.04
N MET A 55 6.14 11.91 3.64
CA MET A 55 6.30 13.22 4.27
C MET A 55 5.85 13.19 5.73
N LEU A 56 4.69 12.59 6.02
CA LEU A 56 4.17 12.45 7.38
C LEU A 56 5.15 11.68 8.27
N ALA A 57 5.70 10.56 7.80
CA ALA A 57 6.71 9.81 8.54
C ALA A 57 7.95 10.67 8.84
N THR A 58 8.43 11.43 7.85
CA THR A 58 9.59 12.33 8.02
C THR A 58 9.30 13.45 9.02
N VAL A 59 8.10 14.01 9.02
CA VAL A 59 7.65 15.01 10.01
C VAL A 59 7.63 14.41 11.42
N VAL A 60 7.08 13.22 11.59
CA VAL A 60 7.05 12.53 12.88
C VAL A 60 8.47 12.27 13.41
N PHE A 61 9.39 11.81 12.56
CA PHE A 61 10.80 11.66 12.94
C PHE A 61 11.48 12.99 13.27
N SER A 62 11.13 14.07 12.56
CA SER A 62 11.65 15.41 12.84
C SER A 62 11.18 15.91 14.21
N ILE A 63 9.90 15.73 14.53
CA ILE A 63 9.32 16.10 15.83
C ILE A 63 9.95 15.26 16.94
N ALA A 64 10.11 13.95 16.74
CA ALA A 64 10.75 13.07 17.72
C ALA A 64 12.21 13.47 17.97
N LEU A 65 12.97 13.78 16.91
CA LEU A 65 14.35 14.24 17.03
C LEU A 65 14.45 15.61 17.72
N ALA A 66 13.62 16.58 17.33
CA ALA A 66 13.57 17.89 17.96
C ALA A 66 13.16 17.80 19.45
N GLY A 67 12.19 16.95 19.77
CA GLY A 67 11.81 16.66 21.16
C GLY A 67 12.95 16.03 21.96
N THR A 68 13.71 15.12 21.35
CA THR A 68 14.89 14.51 21.99
C THR A 68 16.01 15.53 22.22
N ILE A 69 16.24 16.46 21.27
CA ILE A 69 17.18 17.57 21.44
C ILE A 69 16.77 18.46 22.63
N ALA A 70 15.46 18.73 22.79
CA ALA A 70 14.95 19.58 23.86
C ALA A 70 14.94 18.88 25.24
N LEU A 71 14.55 17.61 25.30
CA LEU A 71 14.32 16.89 26.56
C LEU A 71 15.54 16.10 27.04
N ALA A 72 16.40 15.65 26.12
CA ALA A 72 17.51 14.74 26.43
C ALA A 72 18.76 15.01 25.56
N PRO A 73 19.26 16.27 25.48
CA PRO A 73 20.41 16.62 24.64
C PRO A 73 21.69 15.84 24.97
N GLN A 74 21.83 15.39 26.22
CA GLN A 74 22.99 14.65 26.71
C GLN A 74 23.21 13.27 26.05
N TYR A 75 22.19 12.70 25.40
CA TYR A 75 22.29 11.43 24.68
C TYR A 75 22.67 11.60 23.20
N LEU A 76 22.58 12.83 22.68
CA LEU A 76 22.79 13.13 21.28
C LEU A 76 24.13 13.82 21.05
N ALA A 77 24.78 13.47 19.93
CA ALA A 77 25.81 14.30 19.34
C ALA A 77 25.12 15.48 18.65
N LEU A 78 24.97 16.61 19.36
CA LEU A 78 24.21 17.78 18.88
C LEU A 78 24.55 18.23 17.44
N PRO A 79 25.83 18.28 17.00
CA PRO A 79 26.13 18.64 15.61
C PRO A 79 25.49 17.69 14.59
N VAL A 80 25.52 16.38 14.86
CA VAL A 80 24.92 15.34 14.01
C VAL A 80 23.39 15.40 14.07
N ALA A 81 22.83 15.69 15.25
CA ALA A 81 21.39 15.81 15.42
C ALA A 81 20.82 17.01 14.64
N TRP A 82 21.48 18.17 14.69
CA TRP A 82 21.05 19.35 13.95
C TRP A 82 21.20 19.18 12.43
N THR A 83 22.27 18.54 11.96
CA THR A 83 22.43 18.25 10.52
C THR A 83 21.36 17.27 10.04
N LEU A 84 21.06 16.22 10.81
CA LEU A 84 19.99 15.29 10.50
C LEU A 84 18.61 15.97 10.47
N LEU A 85 18.32 16.86 11.44
CA LEU A 85 17.08 17.63 11.46
C LEU A 85 16.98 18.57 10.24
N GLY A 86 18.10 19.19 9.84
CA GLY A 86 18.18 19.99 8.63
C GLY A 86 17.92 19.18 7.35
N LEU A 87 18.46 17.96 7.27
CA LEU A 87 18.20 17.03 6.16
C LEU A 87 16.73 16.61 6.11
N TYR A 88 16.10 16.33 7.25
CA TYR A 88 14.66 16.08 7.30
C TYR A 88 13.84 17.29 6.84
N GLY A 89 14.20 18.50 7.29
CA GLY A 89 13.56 19.73 6.85
C GLY A 89 13.66 19.94 5.34
N LEU A 90 14.86 19.71 4.78
CA LEU A 90 15.08 19.76 3.33
C LEU A 90 14.23 18.71 2.60
N HIS A 91 14.18 17.48 3.10
CA HIS A 91 13.37 16.41 2.50
C HIS A 91 11.87 16.74 2.51
N ILE A 92 11.37 17.32 3.61
CA ILE A 92 9.97 17.79 3.73
C ILE A 92 9.69 18.89 2.70
N ILE A 93 10.57 19.89 2.58
CA ILE A 93 10.40 20.98 1.60
C ILE A 93 10.40 20.43 0.17
N LEU A 94 11.32 19.51 -0.14
CA LEU A 94 11.37 18.86 -1.45
C LEU A 94 10.08 18.09 -1.73
N LEU A 95 9.63 17.22 -0.83
CA LEU A 95 8.38 16.48 -1.01
C LEU A 95 7.16 17.40 -1.13
N ALA A 96 7.06 18.45 -0.30
CA ALA A 96 5.98 19.43 -0.38
C ALA A 96 5.96 20.14 -1.74
N SER A 97 7.13 20.52 -2.28
CA SER A 97 7.25 21.14 -3.60
C SER A 97 6.79 20.20 -4.73
N TYR A 98 7.15 18.91 -4.64
CA TYR A 98 6.72 17.89 -5.60
C TYR A 98 5.23 17.57 -5.50
N ILE A 99 4.67 17.50 -4.30
CA ILE A 99 3.22 17.32 -4.07
C ILE A 99 2.45 18.50 -4.66
N TRP A 100 2.90 19.73 -4.41
CA TRP A 100 2.29 20.93 -4.98
C TRP A 100 2.35 20.92 -6.52
N LEU A 101 3.50 20.55 -7.09
CA LEU A 101 3.66 20.42 -8.54
C LEU A 101 2.79 19.30 -9.12
N ALA A 102 2.65 18.17 -8.41
CA ALA A 102 1.77 17.06 -8.79
C ALA A 102 0.30 17.50 -8.79
N TRP A 103 -0.14 18.28 -7.80
CA TRP A 103 -1.48 18.88 -7.80
C TRP A 103 -1.75 19.79 -8.99
N LYS A 104 -0.76 20.59 -9.40
CA LYS A 104 -0.88 21.45 -10.59
C LYS A 104 -0.94 20.62 -11.87
N ARG A 105 -0.14 19.55 -11.95
CA ARG A 105 -0.05 18.65 -13.12
C ARG A 105 -1.19 17.63 -13.22
N ARG A 106 -1.92 17.38 -12.13
CA ARG A 106 -3.07 16.45 -12.05
C ARG A 106 -4.11 16.62 -13.15
N ARG A 107 -4.28 17.84 -13.68
CA ARG A 107 -5.24 18.11 -14.77
C ARG A 107 -4.73 17.80 -16.17
N ARG A 108 -3.43 17.58 -16.36
CA ARG A 108 -2.78 17.44 -17.68
C ARG A 108 -2.05 16.13 -17.86
N GLU A 109 -1.44 15.59 -16.80
CA GLU A 109 -0.61 14.39 -16.86
C GLU A 109 -1.18 13.31 -15.94
N ASN A 110 -1.33 12.12 -16.50
CA ASN A 110 -1.91 10.96 -15.83
C ASN A 110 -0.87 10.13 -15.06
N ASP A 111 0.39 10.17 -15.50
CA ASP A 111 1.53 9.46 -14.92
C ASP A 111 2.76 10.37 -14.87
N TRP A 112 3.57 10.26 -13.82
CA TRP A 112 4.79 11.03 -13.63
C TRP A 112 5.90 10.17 -13.00
N PRO A 113 6.64 9.39 -13.81
CA PRO A 113 7.61 8.42 -13.31
C PRO A 113 8.75 9.02 -12.48
N ALA A 114 9.15 10.26 -12.78
CA ALA A 114 10.20 10.96 -12.03
C ALA A 114 9.78 11.27 -10.59
N PHE A 115 8.53 11.67 -10.38
CA PHE A 115 8.00 11.92 -9.04
C PHE A 115 8.00 10.66 -8.19
N GLU A 116 7.54 9.53 -8.76
CA GLU A 116 7.58 8.23 -8.10
C GLU A 116 9.00 7.82 -7.69
N ASN A 117 9.97 7.96 -8.59
CA ASN A 117 11.36 7.60 -8.31
C ASN A 117 11.96 8.46 -7.19
N ILE A 118 11.65 9.76 -7.16
CA ILE A 118 12.12 10.69 -6.13
C ILE A 118 11.52 10.36 -4.76
N VAL A 119 10.24 10.02 -4.71
CA VAL A 119 9.56 9.62 -3.45
C VAL A 119 10.18 8.34 -2.90
N ILE A 120 10.39 7.32 -3.75
CA ILE A 120 10.99 6.04 -3.34
C ILE A 120 12.45 6.24 -2.91
N ALA A 121 13.26 6.93 -3.72
CA ALA A 121 14.67 7.17 -3.41
C ALA A 121 14.83 8.02 -2.13
N GLY A 122 14.04 9.08 -2.00
CA GLY A 122 14.03 9.93 -0.80
C GLY A 122 13.67 9.15 0.45
N PHE A 123 12.64 8.30 0.39
CA PHE A 123 12.26 7.40 1.48
C PHE A 123 13.39 6.45 1.88
N VAL A 124 14.00 5.75 0.91
CA VAL A 124 15.09 4.79 1.16
C VAL A 124 16.30 5.49 1.76
N ILE A 125 16.74 6.60 1.17
CA ILE A 125 17.87 7.40 1.67
C ILE A 125 17.59 7.85 3.11
N ASN A 126 16.37 8.37 3.36
CA ASN A 126 16.02 8.89 4.67
C ASN A 126 16.08 7.78 5.74
N ILE A 127 15.48 6.62 5.50
CA ILE A 127 15.49 5.52 6.48
C ILE A 127 16.89 4.94 6.65
N MET A 128 17.62 4.69 5.56
CA MET A 128 18.96 4.10 5.64
C MET A 128 19.92 5.04 6.36
N LEU A 129 19.92 6.33 6.04
CA LEU A 129 20.75 7.33 6.72
C LEU A 129 20.38 7.42 8.20
N SER A 130 19.10 7.56 8.52
CA SER A 130 18.64 7.71 9.90
C SER A 130 19.00 6.49 10.74
N SER A 131 18.78 5.30 10.19
CA SER A 131 19.06 4.04 10.87
C SER A 131 20.55 3.72 10.99
N TYR A 132 21.38 4.18 10.06
CA TYR A 132 22.83 4.14 10.20
C TYR A 132 23.30 5.08 11.33
N LEU A 133 22.77 6.31 11.35
CA LEU A 133 23.13 7.30 12.37
C LEU A 133 22.75 6.85 13.79
N THR A 134 21.64 6.15 13.95
CA THR A 134 21.22 5.54 15.23
C THR A 134 21.89 4.19 15.52
N GLY A 135 22.58 3.57 14.55
CA GLY A 135 23.17 2.23 14.67
C GLY A 135 22.16 1.08 14.59
N THR A 136 20.93 1.34 14.15
CA THR A 136 19.82 0.38 14.14
C THR A 136 19.41 -0.06 12.74
N TYR A 137 20.34 -0.06 11.78
CA TYR A 137 20.06 -0.32 10.36
C TYR A 137 19.62 -1.76 10.08
N PHE A 138 20.08 -2.75 10.86
CA PHE A 138 19.62 -4.14 10.77
C PHE A 138 18.31 -4.43 11.51
N THR A 139 17.84 -3.52 12.36
CA THR A 139 16.61 -3.70 13.14
C THR A 139 15.54 -2.72 12.69
N HIS A 140 15.55 -1.50 13.23
CA HIS A 140 14.58 -0.46 12.91
C HIS A 140 14.65 -0.02 11.44
N GLY A 141 15.85 0.05 10.84
CA GLY A 141 16.02 0.41 9.43
C GLY A 141 15.28 -0.55 8.49
N LEU A 142 15.47 -1.86 8.69
CA LEU A 142 14.74 -2.89 7.94
C LEU A 142 13.25 -2.90 8.24
N LEU A 143 12.84 -2.75 9.50
CA LEU A 143 11.43 -2.70 9.90
C LEU A 143 10.69 -1.56 9.19
N PHE A 144 11.22 -0.33 9.24
CA PHE A 144 10.62 0.82 8.56
C PHE A 144 10.63 0.66 7.03
N PHE A 145 11.69 0.06 6.47
CA PHE A 145 11.74 -0.26 5.05
C PHE A 145 10.62 -1.22 4.65
N PHE A 146 10.40 -2.31 5.41
CA PHE A 146 9.31 -3.24 5.14
C PHE A 146 7.93 -2.60 5.25
N VAL A 147 7.72 -1.71 6.22
CA VAL A 147 6.49 -0.90 6.29
C VAL A 147 6.29 -0.09 5.01
N GLY A 148 7.34 0.58 4.54
CA GLY A 148 7.31 1.32 3.27
C GLY A 148 6.99 0.44 2.07
N VAL A 149 7.64 -0.72 1.95
CA VAL A 149 7.41 -1.68 0.87
C VAL A 149 5.96 -2.18 0.85
N ASN A 150 5.37 -2.44 2.01
CA ASN A 150 3.98 -2.89 2.10
C ASN A 150 2.98 -1.81 1.67
N ILE A 151 3.25 -0.54 1.98
CA ILE A 151 2.41 0.57 1.53
C ILE A 151 2.63 0.83 0.03
N ALA A 152 3.88 0.86 -0.42
CA ALA A 152 4.25 1.13 -1.81
C ALA A 152 3.79 0.02 -2.76
N SER A 153 3.78 -1.25 -2.35
CA SER A 153 3.33 -2.38 -3.21
C SER A 153 1.88 -2.27 -3.64
N ALA A 154 1.04 -1.57 -2.86
CA ALA A 154 -0.33 -1.28 -3.21
C ALA A 154 -0.49 -0.06 -4.14
N LEU A 155 0.48 0.86 -4.16
CA LEU A 155 0.34 2.18 -4.78
C LEU A 155 1.25 2.40 -6.01
N THR A 156 2.32 1.62 -6.13
CA THR A 156 3.45 1.81 -7.05
C THR A 156 3.76 0.52 -7.83
N TRP A 157 4.53 0.65 -8.91
CA TRP A 157 4.96 -0.48 -9.72
C TRP A 157 5.94 -1.42 -8.99
N VAL A 158 5.66 -2.73 -9.05
CA VAL A 158 6.44 -3.78 -8.36
C VAL A 158 7.92 -3.81 -8.76
N THR A 159 8.24 -3.53 -10.04
CA THR A 159 9.62 -3.54 -10.53
C THR A 159 10.50 -2.50 -9.84
N LYS A 160 9.95 -1.31 -9.53
CA LYS A 160 10.67 -0.26 -8.81
C LYS A 160 10.93 -0.63 -7.36
N ILE A 161 10.00 -1.37 -6.74
CA ILE A 161 10.15 -1.88 -5.38
C ILE A 161 11.25 -2.94 -5.32
N LEU A 162 11.35 -3.82 -6.33
CA LEU A 162 12.44 -4.79 -6.42
C LEU A 162 13.81 -4.11 -6.55
N VAL A 163 13.91 -3.04 -7.34
CA VAL A 163 15.12 -2.23 -7.42
C VAL A 163 15.44 -1.61 -6.06
N ALA A 164 14.45 -1.04 -5.36
CA ALA A 164 14.64 -0.50 -4.02
C ALA A 164 15.18 -1.55 -3.04
N TYR A 165 14.68 -2.79 -3.12
CA TYR A 165 15.16 -3.91 -2.30
C TYR A 165 16.66 -4.19 -2.52
N TRP A 166 17.09 -4.28 -3.78
CA TRP A 166 18.50 -4.45 -4.11
C TRP A 166 19.35 -3.26 -3.64
N THR A 167 18.86 -2.03 -3.79
CA THR A 167 19.59 -0.84 -3.32
C THR A 167 19.77 -0.86 -1.79
N VAL A 168 18.75 -1.27 -1.04
CA VAL A 168 18.84 -1.42 0.42
C VAL A 168 19.84 -2.51 0.79
N LEU A 169 19.80 -3.67 0.11
CA LEU A 169 20.75 -4.76 0.38
C LEU A 169 22.21 -4.30 0.19
N VAL A 170 22.50 -3.63 -0.93
CA VAL A 170 23.84 -3.08 -1.21
C VAL A 170 24.24 -2.04 -0.15
N THR A 171 23.30 -1.19 0.26
CA THR A 171 23.53 -0.18 1.31
C THR A 171 23.85 -0.83 2.66
N LEU A 172 23.14 -1.89 3.04
CA LEU A 172 23.40 -2.63 4.29
C LEU A 172 24.77 -3.31 4.26
N ILE A 173 25.16 -3.91 3.14
CA ILE A 173 26.51 -4.49 2.98
C ILE A 173 27.58 -3.40 3.10
N THR A 174 27.33 -2.22 2.53
CA THR A 174 28.24 -1.08 2.62
C THR A 174 28.41 -0.60 4.06
N PHE A 175 27.30 -0.41 4.79
CA PHE A 175 27.33 -0.01 6.20
C PHE A 175 28.01 -1.07 7.09
N ALA A 176 27.73 -2.35 6.87
CA ALA A 176 28.40 -3.43 7.59
C ALA A 176 29.92 -3.42 7.33
N THR A 177 30.34 -3.24 6.08
CA THR A 177 31.77 -3.16 5.72
C THR A 177 32.44 -1.96 6.40
N ILE A 178 31.75 -0.82 6.43
CA ILE A 178 32.22 0.38 7.14
C ILE A 178 32.40 0.10 8.64
N ASP A 179 31.41 -0.51 9.28
CA ASP A 179 31.47 -0.85 10.71
C ASP A 179 32.58 -1.87 11.01
N PHE A 180 32.74 -2.91 10.19
CA PHE A 180 33.81 -3.91 10.36
C PHE A 180 35.21 -3.34 10.10
N SER A 181 35.33 -2.34 9.23
CA SER A 181 36.62 -1.70 8.95
C SER A 181 37.12 -0.82 10.10
N GLY A 182 36.23 -0.41 11.01
CA GLY A 182 36.55 0.54 12.09
C GLY A 182 36.88 1.96 11.62
N ALA A 183 36.72 2.28 10.33
CA ALA A 183 37.05 3.59 9.76
C ALA A 183 36.14 4.71 10.28
N PHE A 184 34.89 4.37 10.63
CA PHE A 184 33.89 5.32 11.15
C PHE A 184 33.34 4.83 12.48
N LYS A 185 32.92 5.78 13.32
CA LYS A 185 32.27 5.47 14.60
C LYS A 185 30.87 4.92 14.32
N HIS A 186 30.58 3.73 14.87
CA HIS A 186 29.21 3.19 14.86
C HIS A 186 28.25 4.08 15.65
N ALA A 187 27.00 4.21 15.18
CA ALA A 187 25.95 5.07 15.72
C ALA A 187 26.40 6.53 16.00
N PRO A 188 26.82 7.32 14.98
CA PRO A 188 27.32 8.69 15.17
C PRO A 188 26.36 9.64 15.89
N LEU A 189 25.05 9.39 15.85
CA LEU A 189 24.05 10.26 16.49
C LEU A 189 24.08 10.16 18.01
N LEU A 190 24.44 8.99 18.55
CA LEU A 190 24.40 8.72 19.98
C LEU A 190 25.74 9.06 20.62
N SER A 191 25.72 10.02 21.55
CA SER A 191 26.89 10.37 22.35
C SER A 191 27.07 9.44 23.55
N ARG A 192 25.98 8.79 23.99
CA ARG A 192 25.95 7.81 25.09
C ARG A 192 25.16 6.56 24.67
N SER A 193 25.47 5.43 25.31
CA SER A 193 24.70 4.21 25.16
C SER A 193 23.25 4.41 25.61
N VAL A 194 22.31 3.86 24.85
CA VAL A 194 20.89 3.77 25.21
C VAL A 194 20.59 2.56 26.11
N TYR A 195 21.59 1.72 26.35
CA TYR A 195 21.57 0.63 27.32
C TYR A 195 22.49 0.94 28.50
N GLN A 196 22.01 0.62 29.69
CA GLN A 196 22.76 0.72 30.92
C GLN A 196 23.81 -0.40 31.02
N PRO A 197 24.81 -0.30 31.93
CA PRO A 197 25.85 -1.31 32.10
C PRO A 197 25.32 -2.69 32.53
N ASP A 198 24.14 -2.73 33.15
CA ASP A 198 23.42 -3.96 33.50
C ASP A 198 22.68 -4.59 32.30
N GLY A 199 22.76 -3.96 31.12
CA GLY A 199 22.08 -4.38 29.89
C GLY A 199 20.63 -3.91 29.78
N SER A 200 20.09 -3.20 30.78
CA SER A 200 18.72 -2.70 30.72
C SER A 200 18.60 -1.48 29.80
N PRO A 201 17.52 -1.35 29.02
CA PRO A 201 17.31 -0.16 28.20
C PRO A 201 16.97 1.05 29.08
N VAL A 202 17.43 2.23 28.67
CA VAL A 202 16.96 3.49 29.28
C VAL A 202 15.47 3.63 29.01
N ILE A 203 14.69 4.07 30.01
CA ILE A 203 13.21 4.16 29.96
C ILE A 203 12.73 4.92 28.71
N GLY A 204 13.38 6.03 28.36
CA GLY A 204 13.03 6.80 27.16
C GLY A 204 13.25 6.04 25.85
N TRP A 205 14.31 5.23 25.78
CA TRP A 205 14.57 4.37 24.62
C TRP A 205 13.55 3.22 24.53
N LEU A 206 13.23 2.59 25.66
CA LEU A 206 12.20 1.56 25.72
C LEU A 206 10.83 2.09 25.25
N PHE A 207 10.47 3.33 25.63
CA PHE A 207 9.23 3.94 25.18
C PHE A 207 9.21 4.16 23.65
N ILE A 208 10.34 4.54 23.06
CA ILE A 208 10.51 4.65 21.60
C ILE A 208 10.34 3.27 20.95
N GLU A 209 11.02 2.23 21.44
CA GLU A 209 10.93 0.87 20.91
C GLU A 209 9.49 0.33 20.94
N VAL A 210 8.80 0.48 22.07
CA VAL A 210 7.39 0.06 22.23
C VAL A 210 6.47 0.82 21.28
N THR A 211 6.66 2.14 21.14
CA THR A 211 5.86 2.97 20.23
C THR A 211 6.08 2.56 18.77
N VAL A 212 7.34 2.35 18.38
CA VAL A 212 7.69 1.89 17.03
C VAL A 212 7.08 0.51 16.76
N ALA A 213 7.16 -0.43 17.71
CA ALA A 213 6.56 -1.75 17.58
C ALA A 213 5.04 -1.69 17.41
N ALA A 214 4.35 -0.85 18.20
CA ALA A 214 2.91 -0.68 18.12
C ALA A 214 2.45 -0.10 16.76
N ILE A 215 3.18 0.89 16.24
CA ILE A 215 2.93 1.46 14.91
C ILE A 215 3.12 0.39 13.82
N HIS A 216 4.21 -0.38 13.90
CA HIS A 216 4.49 -1.45 12.94
C HIS A 216 3.39 -2.52 12.94
N TYR A 217 2.97 -2.97 14.13
CA TYR A 217 1.90 -3.96 14.25
C TYR A 217 0.59 -3.46 13.62
N SER A 218 0.28 -2.18 13.84
CA SER A 218 -0.91 -1.53 13.26
C SER A 218 -0.85 -1.48 11.73
N VAL A 219 0.31 -1.12 11.16
CA VAL A 219 0.48 -1.11 9.70
C VAL A 219 0.41 -2.51 9.13
N LEU A 220 1.06 -3.49 9.76
CA LEU A 220 1.03 -4.88 9.32
C LEU A 220 -0.40 -5.44 9.32
N TYR A 221 -1.19 -5.11 10.34
CA TYR A 221 -2.62 -5.44 10.38
C TYR A 221 -3.40 -4.83 9.20
N LEU A 222 -3.20 -3.54 8.91
CA LEU A 222 -3.83 -2.89 7.75
C LEU A 222 -3.42 -3.55 6.43
N CYS A 223 -2.15 -3.93 6.28
CA CYS A 223 -1.67 -4.62 5.09
C CYS A 223 -2.33 -5.99 4.91
N MET A 224 -2.50 -6.77 5.99
CA MET A 224 -3.24 -8.03 5.94
C MET A 224 -4.70 -7.82 5.52
N LEU A 225 -5.37 -6.77 6.00
CA LEU A 225 -6.73 -6.43 5.55
C LEU A 225 -6.78 -6.08 4.06
N VAL A 226 -5.79 -5.33 3.55
CA VAL A 226 -5.69 -5.00 2.13
C VAL A 226 -5.49 -6.25 1.28
N ILE A 227 -4.58 -7.14 1.68
CA ILE A 227 -4.31 -8.40 0.98
C ILE A 227 -5.55 -9.29 0.96
N ARG A 228 -6.24 -9.43 2.10
CA ARG A 228 -7.49 -10.20 2.19
C ARG A 228 -8.54 -9.66 1.23
N ARG A 229 -8.75 -8.35 1.22
CA ARG A 229 -9.70 -7.69 0.32
C ARG A 229 -9.33 -7.87 -1.15
N TRP A 230 -8.03 -7.82 -1.47
CA TRP A 230 -7.54 -8.08 -2.82
C TRP A 230 -7.85 -9.52 -3.25
N ALA A 231 -7.60 -10.51 -2.39
CA ALA A 231 -7.93 -11.91 -2.66
C ALA A 231 -9.44 -12.14 -2.86
N GLU A 232 -10.28 -11.49 -2.05
CA GLU A 232 -11.75 -11.53 -2.20
C GLU A 232 -12.18 -10.95 -3.56
N ARG A 233 -11.60 -9.81 -3.98
CA ARG A 233 -11.88 -9.18 -5.27
C ARG A 233 -11.47 -10.07 -6.45
N GLU A 234 -10.31 -10.71 -6.37
CA GLU A 234 -9.83 -11.62 -7.41
C GLU A 234 -10.74 -12.86 -7.52
N ASN A 235 -11.21 -13.39 -6.40
CA ASN A 235 -12.13 -14.52 -6.39
C ASN A 235 -13.47 -14.16 -7.07
N LEU A 236 -14.00 -12.97 -6.81
CA LEU A 236 -15.21 -12.47 -7.48
C LEU A 236 -15.02 -12.33 -9.00
N TYR A 237 -13.89 -11.79 -9.45
CA TYR A 237 -13.59 -11.72 -10.89
C TYR A 237 -13.48 -13.09 -11.53
N ARG A 238 -12.85 -14.04 -10.83
CA ARG A 238 -12.74 -15.42 -11.28
C ARG A 238 -14.10 -16.09 -11.37
N GLU A 239 -14.99 -15.86 -10.41
CA GLU A 239 -16.36 -16.35 -10.45
C GLU A 239 -17.13 -15.77 -11.65
N MET A 240 -17.12 -14.45 -11.83
CA MET A 240 -17.76 -13.79 -12.98
C MET A 240 -17.19 -14.21 -14.33
N SER A 241 -15.92 -14.62 -14.39
CA SER A 241 -15.32 -15.15 -15.64
C SER A 241 -15.77 -16.58 -15.97
N ASN A 242 -16.08 -17.38 -14.94
CA ASN A 242 -16.37 -18.80 -15.07
C ASN A 242 -17.87 -19.11 -15.10
N VAL A 243 -18.68 -18.26 -14.50
CA VAL A 243 -20.11 -18.46 -14.27
C VAL A 243 -20.91 -17.41 -15.04
N ASP A 244 -21.95 -17.84 -15.74
CA ASP A 244 -22.92 -16.97 -16.39
C ASP A 244 -23.81 -16.28 -15.35
N GLY A 245 -23.90 -14.94 -15.44
CA GLY A 245 -24.61 -14.13 -14.45
C GLY A 245 -26.12 -14.33 -14.41
N LEU A 246 -26.72 -14.78 -15.51
CA LEU A 246 -28.18 -14.99 -15.58
C LEU A 246 -28.58 -16.38 -15.06
N THR A 247 -27.87 -17.43 -15.49
CA THR A 247 -28.23 -18.82 -15.18
C THR A 247 -27.50 -19.39 -13.98
N ARG A 248 -26.43 -18.73 -13.49
CA ARG A 248 -25.49 -19.24 -12.49
C ARG A 248 -24.85 -20.58 -12.87
N LEU A 249 -24.93 -20.97 -14.15
CA LEU A 249 -24.24 -22.12 -14.69
C LEU A 249 -22.86 -21.72 -15.20
N ILE A 250 -22.00 -22.70 -15.46
CA ILE A 250 -20.71 -22.43 -16.07
C ILE A 250 -20.88 -21.77 -17.45
N ASN A 251 -20.10 -20.72 -17.70
CA ASN A 251 -20.11 -20.01 -18.98
C ASN A 251 -19.59 -20.94 -20.09
N ARG A 252 -20.04 -20.71 -21.34
CA ARG A 252 -19.64 -21.44 -22.55
C ARG A 252 -18.12 -21.61 -22.66
N ARG A 253 -17.34 -20.56 -22.37
CA ARG A 253 -15.86 -20.63 -22.41
C ARG A 253 -15.33 -21.69 -21.45
N CYS A 254 -15.80 -21.65 -20.19
CA CYS A 254 -15.41 -22.60 -19.16
C CYS A 254 -15.87 -24.03 -19.49
N PHE A 255 -17.09 -24.18 -20.03
CA PHE A 255 -17.61 -25.48 -20.50
C PHE A 255 -16.74 -26.10 -21.60
N ILE A 256 -16.41 -25.33 -22.64
CA ILE A 256 -15.59 -25.83 -23.77
C ILE A 256 -14.18 -26.19 -23.29
N GLU A 257 -13.58 -25.37 -22.42
CA GLU A 257 -12.25 -25.64 -21.86
C GLU A 257 -12.24 -26.92 -21.03
N ARG A 258 -13.24 -27.09 -20.17
CA ARG A 258 -13.40 -28.32 -19.37
C ARG A 258 -13.66 -29.54 -20.26
N ALA A 259 -14.51 -29.42 -21.28
CA ALA A 259 -14.78 -30.50 -22.23
C ALA A 259 -13.52 -30.92 -23.02
N LYS A 260 -12.69 -29.97 -23.46
CA LYS A 260 -11.40 -30.25 -24.10
C LYS A 260 -10.45 -30.98 -23.16
N ASN A 261 -10.37 -30.55 -21.90
CA ASN A 261 -9.51 -31.18 -20.90
C ASN A 261 -9.95 -32.62 -20.57
N GLU A 262 -11.26 -32.87 -20.45
CA GLU A 262 -11.78 -34.23 -20.25
C GLU A 262 -11.60 -35.10 -21.49
N LEU A 263 -11.77 -34.55 -22.71
CA LEU A 263 -11.49 -35.28 -23.95
C LEU A 263 -9.99 -35.65 -24.05
N ALA A 264 -9.09 -34.74 -23.69
CA ALA A 264 -7.66 -35.00 -23.65
C ALA A 264 -7.29 -36.04 -22.59
N ARG A 265 -7.93 -36.00 -21.41
CA ARG A 265 -7.77 -37.01 -20.35
C ARG A 265 -8.26 -38.38 -20.82
N ALA A 266 -9.45 -38.46 -21.42
CA ALA A 266 -10.01 -39.69 -21.95
C ALA A 266 -9.10 -40.30 -23.04
N LYS A 267 -8.54 -39.47 -23.94
CA LYS A 267 -7.57 -39.91 -24.94
C LYS A 267 -6.31 -40.51 -24.30
N ARG A 268 -5.75 -39.87 -23.27
CA ARG A 268 -4.59 -40.40 -22.52
C ARG A 268 -4.90 -41.71 -21.80
N LEU A 269 -6.12 -41.87 -21.28
CA LEU A 269 -6.55 -43.10 -20.63
C LEU A 269 -6.72 -44.23 -21.65
N SER A 270 -7.32 -43.94 -22.81
CA SER A 270 -7.47 -44.91 -23.90
C SER A 270 -6.14 -45.33 -24.53
N SER A 271 -5.15 -44.43 -24.61
CA SER A 271 -3.80 -44.77 -25.11
C SER A 271 -2.99 -45.61 -24.13
N ASN A 272 -3.31 -45.55 -22.83
CA ASN A 272 -2.66 -46.32 -21.77
C ASN A 272 -3.41 -47.61 -21.41
N THR A 273 -4.48 -47.96 -22.11
CA THR A 273 -5.16 -49.24 -21.92
C THR A 273 -4.36 -50.32 -22.67
N PRO A 274 -3.72 -51.29 -21.98
CA PRO A 274 -2.96 -52.34 -22.66
C PRO A 274 -3.91 -53.19 -23.51
N LYS A 275 -3.44 -53.61 -24.70
CA LYS A 275 -4.17 -54.44 -25.69
C LYS A 275 -4.65 -55.81 -25.19
N SER A 276 -4.53 -56.14 -23.90
CA SER A 276 -4.78 -57.47 -23.35
C SER A 276 -6.25 -57.76 -22.98
N LEU A 277 -7.20 -56.87 -23.27
CA LEU A 277 -8.63 -57.04 -22.98
C LEU A 277 -9.52 -57.03 -24.24
N ALA A 278 -8.93 -57.18 -25.44
CA ALA A 278 -9.65 -57.28 -26.71
C ALA A 278 -9.40 -58.64 -27.39
N ALA A 279 -9.52 -59.73 -26.63
CA ALA A 279 -9.60 -61.10 -27.13
C ALA A 279 -10.96 -61.70 -26.74
#